data_AF-D8SGQ8-F1
#
_entry.id   AF-D8SGQ8-F1
#
_cell.length_a   1.000
_cell.length_b   1.000
_cell.length_c   1.000
_cell.angle_alpha   90.00
_cell.angle_beta   90.00
_cell.angle_gamma   90.00
#
_symmetry.space_group_name_H-M   'P 1'
#
loop_
_entity.id
_entity.type
_entity.pdbx_description
1 polymer ?
#
loop_
_entity_poly.entity_id
_entity_poly.type
_entity_poly.pdbx_seq_one_letter_code
_entity_poly.pdbx_strand_id
1 'polypeptide(L)'
;LLASIIRDCAATQSLPLCKKIHATIARDHRSHLFISNLLIEAYCRCGSLDDATTVFGQMLAHKNAVSWTLLIAASARKGHLSRAFHLFQSMQLEGVRPDRVTHLTILSACSDPVALPVCRSIHAQLTGMGYGSEPGFIKSYSMCGDLAAARDAFDRIAPKSVSCWNAMMIAYAERDLHEEILELYRRMDARPNETTVIHVLRACSALKNSTVGKLVHKESSQIGLDADIFVANSILTMYTKCDLVEESVCVLEAMPVRDVVSWNIILAANARNGDFKVVLELFRKMEHQGIKPSSVTFMAFAVALTACREMKCPHRGEAVHSWFLESGIQSARLDTLAINLYAKCGAAESARTAFDRSLDRRNPVAWSSMIAAYAECGEIQRALCLHREMGLEGIEQDTVTFVSLLFSCSHGGLARRAMEIFTSMQGDHGVDPIPEHYGCVVDLLGRCGHLRDAEVLMNSMPSEPSVEHWTSLLNAC
;
A
#
# COMPACT_ATOMS: atom_id res chain seq x y z
N LEU A 1 -38.14 -8.85 -29.54
CA LEU A 1 -36.95 -8.73 -30.41
C LEU A 1 -36.08 -7.52 -30.03
N LEU A 2 -36.58 -6.29 -30.03
CA LEU A 2 -35.77 -5.10 -29.70
C LEU A 2 -35.16 -5.14 -28.27
N ALA A 3 -35.94 -5.56 -27.27
CA ALA A 3 -35.48 -5.68 -25.87
C ALA A 3 -34.47 -6.82 -25.62
N SER A 4 -34.42 -7.85 -26.49
CA SER A 4 -33.39 -8.89 -26.39
C SER A 4 -32.07 -8.40 -27.00
N ILE A 5 -32.14 -7.71 -28.14
CA ILE A 5 -30.96 -7.11 -28.80
C ILE A 5 -30.27 -6.07 -27.89
N ILE A 6 -31.03 -5.25 -27.16
CA ILE A 6 -30.44 -4.28 -26.20
C ILE A 6 -29.75 -5.00 -25.03
N ARG A 7 -30.31 -6.11 -24.53
CA ARG A 7 -29.69 -6.91 -23.46
C ARG A 7 -28.42 -7.59 -23.94
N ASP A 8 -28.40 -8.13 -25.16
CA ASP A 8 -27.21 -8.70 -25.77
C ASP A 8 -26.12 -7.64 -25.98
N CYS A 9 -26.51 -6.41 -26.35
CA CYS A 9 -25.59 -5.27 -26.41
C CYS A 9 -25.01 -4.91 -25.04
N ALA A 10 -25.83 -4.94 -23.99
CA ALA A 10 -25.41 -4.68 -22.61
C ALA A 10 -24.47 -5.79 -22.07
N ALA A 11 -24.62 -7.02 -22.54
CA ALA A 11 -23.74 -8.15 -22.21
C ALA A 11 -22.40 -8.09 -22.97
N THR A 12 -22.43 -7.69 -24.24
CA THR A 12 -21.25 -7.57 -25.11
C THR A 12 -20.49 -6.25 -24.94
N GLN A 13 -21.01 -5.31 -24.15
CA GLN A 13 -20.42 -3.97 -23.89
C GLN A 13 -20.06 -3.18 -25.16
N SER A 14 -20.77 -3.41 -26.27
CA SER A 14 -20.49 -2.78 -27.56
C SER A 14 -21.14 -1.39 -27.68
N LEU A 15 -20.39 -0.34 -27.37
CA LEU A 15 -20.86 1.05 -27.51
C LEU A 15 -21.34 1.41 -28.94
N PRO A 16 -20.65 1.02 -30.03
CA PRO A 16 -21.09 1.34 -31.39
C PRO A 16 -22.44 0.70 -31.75
N LEU A 17 -22.68 -0.53 -31.30
CA LEU A 17 -23.94 -1.23 -31.51
C LEU A 17 -25.07 -0.56 -30.71
N CYS A 18 -24.79 -0.15 -29.46
CA CYS A 18 -25.74 0.58 -28.62
C CYS A 18 -26.19 1.90 -29.28
N LYS A 19 -25.25 2.66 -29.87
CA LYS A 19 -25.55 3.90 -30.62
C LYS A 19 -26.39 3.66 -31.87
N LYS A 20 -26.13 2.60 -32.62
CA LYS A 20 -26.95 2.22 -33.79
C LYS A 20 -28.39 1.90 -33.37
N ILE A 21 -28.55 1.10 -32.33
CA ILE A 21 -29.88 0.72 -31.81
C ILE A 21 -30.63 1.96 -31.30
N HIS A 22 -29.98 2.83 -30.52
CA HIS A 22 -30.57 4.07 -30.05
C HIS A 22 -31.03 4.96 -31.22
N ALA A 23 -30.23 5.13 -32.27
CA ALA A 23 -30.61 5.90 -33.46
C ALA A 23 -31.81 5.31 -34.21
N THR A 24 -31.94 3.98 -34.27
CA THR A 24 -33.12 3.33 -34.87
C THR A 24 -34.40 3.56 -34.06
N ILE A 25 -34.29 3.54 -32.73
CA ILE A 25 -35.41 3.74 -31.81
C ILE A 25 -35.87 5.20 -31.80
N ALA A 26 -34.93 6.15 -31.90
CA ALA A 26 -35.24 7.58 -31.97
C ALA A 26 -36.09 7.96 -33.19
N ARG A 27 -36.03 7.18 -34.28
CA ARG A 27 -36.85 7.40 -35.49
C ARG A 27 -38.31 6.95 -35.35
N ASP A 28 -38.60 6.05 -34.40
CA ASP A 28 -39.88 5.35 -34.29
C ASP A 28 -40.94 6.12 -33.45
N HIS A 29 -40.60 7.29 -32.91
CA HIS A 29 -41.46 8.26 -32.16
C HIS A 29 -42.28 7.72 -30.96
N ARG A 30 -42.28 6.42 -30.68
CA ARG A 30 -42.91 5.77 -29.52
C ARG A 30 -41.86 5.24 -28.55
N SER A 31 -41.23 6.13 -27.78
CA SER A 31 -40.30 5.72 -26.72
C SER A 31 -41.09 5.18 -25.50
N HIS A 32 -41.22 3.86 -25.42
CA HIS A 32 -41.78 3.22 -24.24
C HIS A 32 -40.76 3.27 -23.08
N LEU A 33 -41.21 3.68 -21.89
CA LEU A 33 -40.44 3.76 -20.63
C LEU A 33 -39.53 2.54 -20.39
N PHE A 34 -40.02 1.34 -20.70
CA PHE A 34 -39.26 0.10 -20.59
C PHE A 34 -38.03 0.02 -21.53
N ILE A 35 -38.19 0.45 -22.79
CA ILE A 35 -37.11 0.44 -23.79
C ILE A 35 -36.06 1.49 -23.43
N SER A 36 -36.49 2.67 -22.96
CA SER A 36 -35.58 3.72 -22.49
C SER A 36 -34.75 3.27 -21.28
N ASN A 37 -35.35 2.58 -20.30
CA ASN A 37 -34.60 2.03 -19.16
C ASN A 37 -33.56 0.97 -19.59
N LEU A 38 -33.90 0.11 -20.57
CA LEU A 38 -32.94 -0.86 -21.13
C LEU A 38 -31.78 -0.18 -21.87
N LEU A 39 -32.05 0.90 -22.61
CA LEU A 39 -31.00 1.68 -23.27
C LEU A 39 -30.09 2.38 -22.27
N ILE A 40 -30.65 2.99 -21.21
CA ILE A 40 -29.87 3.59 -20.12
C ILE A 40 -28.97 2.52 -19.50
N GLU A 41 -29.50 1.35 -19.15
CA GLU A 41 -28.71 0.25 -18.59
C GLU A 41 -27.57 -0.18 -19.53
N ALA A 42 -27.85 -0.35 -20.82
CA ALA A 42 -26.86 -0.73 -21.82
C ALA A 42 -25.74 0.30 -21.95
N TYR A 43 -26.08 1.60 -22.04
CA TYR A 43 -25.08 2.68 -22.09
C TYR A 43 -24.26 2.77 -20.80
N CYS A 44 -24.88 2.60 -19.64
CA CYS A 44 -24.19 2.56 -18.35
C CYS A 44 -23.19 1.39 -18.27
N ARG A 45 -23.52 0.21 -18.81
CA ARG A 45 -22.58 -0.93 -18.89
C ARG A 45 -21.46 -0.73 -19.91
N CYS A 46 -21.74 -0.02 -21.01
CA CYS A 46 -20.72 0.39 -21.99
C CYS A 46 -19.83 1.55 -21.50
N GLY A 47 -20.04 2.06 -20.28
CA GLY A 47 -19.27 3.15 -19.72
C GLY A 47 -19.59 4.54 -20.29
N SER A 48 -20.62 4.72 -21.12
CA SER A 48 -21.02 6.03 -21.65
C SER A 48 -22.17 6.63 -20.82
N LEU A 49 -21.82 7.43 -19.80
CA LEU A 49 -22.79 8.06 -18.91
C LEU A 49 -23.54 9.22 -19.58
N ASP A 50 -22.90 9.90 -20.54
CA ASP A 50 -23.47 11.08 -21.20
C ASP A 50 -24.51 10.67 -22.25
N ASP A 51 -24.27 9.59 -22.99
CA ASP A 51 -25.29 8.99 -23.86
C ASP A 51 -26.48 8.48 -23.03
N ALA A 52 -26.23 7.86 -21.87
CA ALA A 52 -27.29 7.43 -20.96
C ALA A 52 -28.13 8.62 -20.42
N THR A 53 -27.46 9.74 -20.11
CA THR A 53 -28.13 10.97 -19.64
C THR A 53 -28.93 11.62 -20.77
N THR A 54 -28.45 11.51 -22.01
CA THR A 54 -29.18 11.98 -23.21
C THR A 54 -30.47 11.19 -23.40
N VAL A 55 -30.41 9.85 -23.34
CA VAL A 55 -31.61 9.00 -23.41
C VAL A 55 -32.61 9.39 -22.31
N PHE A 56 -32.12 9.59 -21.09
CA PHE A 56 -32.94 9.97 -19.94
C PHE A 56 -33.61 11.33 -20.10
N GLY A 57 -32.91 12.32 -20.67
CA GLY A 57 -33.47 13.65 -20.96
C GLY A 57 -34.53 13.63 -22.07
N GLN A 58 -34.44 12.69 -23.01
CA GLN A 58 -35.38 12.53 -24.13
C GLN A 58 -36.65 11.72 -23.77
N MET A 59 -36.77 11.22 -22.53
CA MET A 59 -37.94 10.48 -22.09
C MET A 59 -39.15 11.41 -21.95
N LEU A 60 -40.16 11.22 -22.81
CA LEU A 60 -41.44 11.96 -22.78
C LEU A 60 -42.38 11.44 -21.69
N ALA A 61 -42.22 10.19 -21.25
CA ALA A 61 -42.99 9.59 -20.18
C ALA A 61 -42.46 10.00 -18.80
N HIS A 62 -43.34 10.00 -17.78
CA HIS A 62 -42.92 10.27 -16.41
C HIS A 62 -41.83 9.29 -15.98
N LYS A 63 -40.70 9.83 -15.55
CA LYS A 63 -39.55 9.06 -15.07
C LYS A 63 -39.93 8.35 -13.78
N ASN A 64 -39.59 7.07 -13.66
CA ASN A 64 -39.86 6.28 -12.47
C ASN A 64 -38.57 6.05 -11.66
N ALA A 65 -38.69 5.45 -10.47
CA ALA A 65 -37.53 5.19 -9.61
C ALA A 65 -36.41 4.45 -10.35
N VAL A 66 -36.76 3.42 -11.13
CA VAL A 66 -35.80 2.60 -11.90
C VAL A 66 -34.94 3.44 -12.86
N SER A 67 -35.54 4.37 -13.63
CA SER A 67 -34.78 5.25 -14.53
C SER A 67 -33.73 6.10 -13.79
N TRP A 68 -34.07 6.61 -12.61
CA TRP A 68 -33.16 7.40 -11.77
C TRP A 68 -32.07 6.51 -11.13
N THR A 69 -32.45 5.37 -10.56
CA THR A 69 -31.53 4.43 -9.90
C THR A 69 -30.45 3.95 -10.86
N LEU A 70 -30.76 3.72 -12.15
CA LEU A 70 -29.76 3.30 -13.15
C LEU A 70 -28.65 4.34 -13.35
N LEU A 71 -29.00 5.63 -13.48
CA LEU A 71 -28.01 6.70 -13.64
C LEU A 71 -27.24 6.96 -12.35
N ILE A 72 -27.91 6.91 -11.21
CA ILE A 72 -27.29 7.01 -9.89
C ILE A 72 -26.27 5.88 -9.70
N ALA A 73 -26.63 4.64 -10.00
CA ALA A 73 -25.76 3.47 -9.89
C ALA A 73 -24.56 3.53 -10.84
N ALA A 74 -24.76 4.06 -12.05
CA ALA A 74 -23.67 4.25 -13.00
C ALA A 74 -22.70 5.36 -12.55
N SER A 75 -23.22 6.43 -11.95
CA SER A 75 -22.40 7.52 -11.40
C SER A 75 -21.64 7.07 -10.15
N ALA A 76 -22.29 6.33 -9.25
CA ALA A 76 -21.69 5.75 -8.05
C ALA A 76 -20.54 4.79 -8.37
N ARG A 77 -20.74 3.86 -9.32
CA ARG A 77 -19.70 2.90 -9.75
C ARG A 77 -18.46 3.56 -10.36
N LYS A 78 -18.61 4.75 -10.94
CA LYS A 78 -17.49 5.53 -11.49
C LYS A 78 -16.82 6.46 -10.46
N GLY A 79 -17.27 6.45 -9.20
CA GLY A 79 -16.76 7.35 -8.17
C GLY A 79 -17.18 8.81 -8.33
N HIS A 80 -18.15 9.10 -9.22
CA HIS A 80 -18.65 10.47 -9.43
C HIS A 80 -19.72 10.84 -8.39
N LEU A 81 -19.27 11.00 -7.15
CA LEU A 81 -20.10 11.25 -5.98
C LEU A 81 -21.04 12.46 -6.15
N SER A 82 -20.51 13.60 -6.61
CA SER A 82 -21.28 14.83 -6.81
C SER A 82 -22.43 14.65 -7.81
N ARG A 83 -22.17 13.97 -8.92
CA ARG A 83 -23.20 13.66 -9.95
C ARG A 83 -24.24 12.69 -9.41
N ALA A 84 -23.84 11.66 -8.65
CA ALA A 84 -24.77 10.72 -8.03
C ALA A 84 -25.71 11.42 -7.05
N PHE A 85 -25.20 12.32 -6.21
CA PHE A 85 -26.01 13.11 -5.28
C PHE A 85 -26.93 14.10 -5.98
N HIS A 86 -26.44 14.80 -7.01
CA HIS A 86 -27.27 15.73 -7.78
C HIS A 86 -28.46 15.00 -8.42
N LEU A 87 -28.23 13.81 -8.98
CA LEU A 87 -29.30 12.98 -9.54
C LEU A 87 -30.30 12.51 -8.47
N PHE A 88 -29.82 12.12 -7.29
CA PHE A 88 -30.69 11.74 -6.18
C PHE A 88 -31.56 12.90 -5.67
N GLN A 89 -30.98 14.10 -5.52
CA GLN A 89 -31.73 15.29 -5.14
C GLN A 89 -32.74 15.69 -6.22
N SER A 90 -32.35 15.62 -7.49
CA SER A 90 -33.25 15.90 -8.62
C SER A 90 -34.44 14.94 -8.66
N MET A 91 -34.20 13.65 -8.40
CA MET A 91 -35.25 12.63 -8.28
C MET A 91 -36.28 13.00 -7.21
N GLN A 92 -35.83 13.45 -6.04
CA GLN A 92 -36.70 13.87 -4.93
C GLN A 92 -37.46 15.16 -5.25
N LEU A 93 -36.82 16.13 -5.91
CA LEU A 93 -37.44 17.39 -6.33
C LEU A 93 -38.52 17.19 -7.41
N GLU A 94 -38.34 16.22 -8.31
CA GLU A 94 -39.37 15.80 -9.27
C GLU A 94 -40.50 14.95 -8.62
N GLY A 95 -40.48 14.78 -7.29
CA GLY A 95 -41.52 14.06 -6.55
C GLY A 95 -41.46 12.54 -6.65
N VAL A 96 -40.40 11.98 -7.25
CA VAL A 96 -40.21 10.53 -7.35
C VAL A 96 -39.62 10.02 -6.04
N ARG A 97 -40.37 9.18 -5.31
CA ARG A 97 -39.90 8.60 -4.05
C ARG A 97 -38.76 7.59 -4.31
N PRO A 98 -37.58 7.77 -3.70
CA PRO A 98 -36.51 6.80 -3.82
C PRO A 98 -36.85 5.51 -3.09
N ASP A 99 -36.54 4.37 -3.71
CA ASP A 99 -36.72 3.05 -3.12
C ASP A 99 -35.47 2.59 -2.34
N ARG A 100 -35.55 1.42 -1.69
CA ARG A 100 -34.42 0.84 -0.93
C ARG A 100 -33.14 0.73 -1.77
N VAL A 101 -33.27 0.29 -3.02
CA VAL A 101 -32.12 0.10 -3.93
C VAL A 101 -31.44 1.42 -4.22
N THR A 102 -32.20 2.50 -4.44
CA THR A 102 -31.68 3.83 -4.69
C THR A 102 -30.87 4.36 -3.50
N HIS A 103 -31.40 4.22 -2.28
CA HIS A 103 -30.69 4.65 -1.07
C HIS A 103 -29.40 3.85 -0.85
N LEU A 104 -29.43 2.52 -1.00
CA LEU A 104 -28.24 1.67 -0.87
C LEU A 104 -27.18 1.99 -1.93
N THR A 105 -27.62 2.34 -3.15
CA THR A 105 -26.72 2.73 -4.24
C THR A 105 -26.00 4.02 -3.91
N ILE A 106 -26.70 5.05 -3.42
CA ILE A 106 -26.06 6.29 -2.98
C ILE A 106 -25.16 6.04 -1.77
N LEU A 107 -25.61 5.23 -0.81
CA LEU A 107 -24.81 4.87 0.37
C LEU A 107 -23.47 4.22 -0.03
N SER A 108 -23.47 3.37 -1.07
CA SER A 108 -22.23 2.76 -1.59
C SER A 108 -21.30 3.75 -2.28
N ALA A 109 -21.83 4.90 -2.74
CA ALA A 109 -21.03 5.98 -3.31
C ALA A 109 -20.37 6.86 -2.25
N CYS A 110 -20.88 6.87 -1.01
CA CYS A 110 -20.32 7.63 0.10
C CYS A 110 -18.96 7.06 0.52
N SER A 111 -17.89 7.54 -0.13
CA SER A 111 -16.52 7.06 0.06
C SER A 111 -15.56 8.10 0.64
N ASP A 112 -16.04 9.30 0.94
CA ASP A 112 -15.22 10.46 1.33
C ASP A 112 -15.84 11.17 2.55
N PRO A 113 -15.04 11.73 3.47
CA PRO A 113 -15.51 12.58 4.56
C PRO A 113 -16.56 13.64 4.18
N VAL A 114 -16.48 14.21 2.97
CA VAL A 114 -17.44 15.21 2.47
C VAL A 114 -18.87 14.64 2.35
N ALA A 115 -19.01 13.32 2.13
CA ALA A 115 -20.31 12.65 2.03
C ALA A 115 -20.98 12.34 3.38
N LEU A 116 -20.31 12.58 4.52
CA LEU A 116 -20.82 12.19 5.83
C LEU A 116 -22.23 12.74 6.15
N PRO A 117 -22.56 14.03 5.89
CA PRO A 117 -23.91 14.55 6.13
C PRO A 117 -24.98 13.81 5.31
N VAL A 118 -24.64 13.46 4.07
CA VAL A 118 -25.55 12.74 3.18
C VAL A 118 -25.71 11.29 3.62
N CYS A 119 -24.63 10.63 4.05
CA CYS A 119 -24.67 9.29 4.63
C CYS A 119 -25.61 9.24 5.85
N ARG A 120 -25.55 10.23 6.75
CA ARG A 120 -26.46 10.34 7.90
C ARG A 120 -27.91 10.58 7.49
N SER A 121 -28.15 11.44 6.51
CA SER A 121 -29.49 11.70 5.96
C SER A 121 -30.12 10.43 5.37
N ILE A 122 -29.36 9.69 4.57
CA ILE A 122 -29.82 8.43 3.96
C ILE A 122 -30.07 7.36 5.02
N HIS A 123 -29.21 7.26 6.03
CA HIS A 123 -29.43 6.34 7.14
C HIS A 123 -30.71 6.67 7.89
N ALA A 124 -30.99 7.94 8.21
CA ALA A 124 -32.25 8.34 8.85
C ALA A 124 -33.48 8.00 7.99
N GLN A 125 -33.41 8.23 6.68
CA GLN A 125 -34.49 7.88 5.73
C GLN A 125 -34.74 6.36 5.67
N LEU A 126 -33.68 5.56 5.56
CA LEU A 126 -33.79 4.10 5.54
C LEU A 126 -34.27 3.54 6.87
N THR A 127 -33.86 4.11 8.00
CA THR A 127 -34.39 3.76 9.33
C THR A 127 -35.88 4.03 9.43
N GLY A 128 -36.34 5.18 8.91
CA GLY A 128 -37.78 5.48 8.82
C GLY A 128 -38.58 4.52 7.93
N MET A 129 -37.91 3.82 7.01
CA MET A 129 -38.51 2.78 6.15
C MET A 129 -38.38 1.35 6.73
N GLY A 130 -37.79 1.18 7.91
CA GLY A 130 -37.57 -0.12 8.54
C GLY A 130 -36.27 -0.84 8.12
N TYR A 131 -35.36 -0.16 7.43
CA TYR A 131 -34.08 -0.69 6.94
C TYR A 131 -32.87 -0.08 7.67
N GLY A 132 -33.02 0.27 8.96
CA GLY A 132 -31.94 0.89 9.76
C GLY A 132 -30.78 -0.06 10.12
N SER A 133 -30.94 -1.37 9.91
CA SER A 133 -29.96 -2.40 10.27
C SER A 133 -29.23 -3.00 9.05
N GLU A 134 -29.05 -2.22 7.99
CA GLU A 134 -28.32 -2.68 6.79
C GLU A 134 -26.81 -2.69 7.01
N PRO A 135 -26.09 -3.80 6.71
CA PRO A 135 -24.64 -3.88 6.86
C PRO A 135 -23.84 -2.84 6.06
N GLY A 136 -24.44 -2.31 4.97
CA GLY A 136 -23.85 -1.28 4.12
C GLY A 136 -23.47 0.00 4.87
N PHE A 137 -24.17 0.32 5.97
CA PHE A 137 -23.87 1.49 6.80
C PHE A 137 -22.50 1.43 7.46
N ILE A 138 -22.04 0.23 7.87
CA ILE A 138 -20.74 0.07 8.52
C ILE A 138 -19.63 0.52 7.56
N LYS A 139 -19.68 0.03 6.32
CA LYS A 139 -18.71 0.39 5.29
C LYS A 139 -18.78 1.87 4.94
N SER A 140 -19.96 2.42 4.68
CA SER A 140 -20.11 3.81 4.27
C SER A 140 -19.64 4.79 5.36
N TYR A 141 -20.00 4.56 6.63
CA TYR A 141 -19.52 5.40 7.73
C TYR A 141 -18.01 5.30 7.93
N SER A 142 -17.44 4.09 7.83
CA SER A 142 -15.99 3.91 7.90
C SER A 142 -15.26 4.69 6.81
N MET A 143 -15.73 4.60 5.56
CA MET A 143 -15.16 5.33 4.43
C MET A 143 -15.34 6.85 4.56
N CYS A 144 -16.43 7.30 5.18
CA CYS A 144 -16.67 8.73 5.47
C CYS A 144 -15.90 9.24 6.68
N GLY A 145 -15.02 8.44 7.29
CA GLY A 145 -14.21 8.87 8.44
C GLY A 145 -14.85 8.68 9.82
N ASP A 146 -16.16 8.39 9.90
CA ASP A 146 -16.92 8.34 11.16
C ASP A 146 -17.00 6.91 11.72
N LEU A 147 -15.95 6.50 12.40
CA LEU A 147 -15.85 5.15 13.00
C LEU A 147 -16.86 4.93 14.14
N ALA A 148 -17.24 5.98 14.86
CA ALA A 148 -18.21 5.89 15.95
C ALA A 148 -19.61 5.57 15.40
N ALA A 149 -20.03 6.24 14.34
CA ALA A 149 -21.29 5.93 13.66
C ALA A 149 -21.26 4.54 13.00
N ALA A 150 -20.12 4.13 12.44
CA ALA A 150 -19.95 2.76 11.92
C ALA A 150 -20.14 1.72 13.03
N ARG A 151 -19.59 1.98 14.22
CA ARG A 151 -19.73 1.09 15.38
C ARG A 151 -21.16 1.02 15.90
N ASP A 152 -21.83 2.16 16.02
CA ASP A 152 -23.23 2.25 16.44
C ASP A 152 -24.16 1.53 15.44
N ALA A 153 -23.90 1.70 14.13
CA ALA A 153 -24.59 0.93 13.09
C ALA A 153 -24.34 -0.58 13.24
N PHE A 154 -23.10 -1.00 13.48
CA PHE A 154 -22.76 -2.40 13.71
C PHE A 154 -23.49 -2.98 14.93
N ASP A 155 -23.47 -2.28 16.07
CA ASP A 155 -24.06 -2.77 17.31
C ASP A 155 -25.59 -2.94 17.19
N ARG A 156 -26.26 -2.07 16.42
CA ARG A 156 -27.72 -2.14 16.12
C ARG A 156 -28.16 -3.29 15.21
N ILE A 157 -27.25 -3.96 14.50
CA ILE A 157 -27.62 -5.10 13.64
C ILE A 157 -27.79 -6.36 14.48
N ALA A 158 -28.94 -7.03 14.38
CA ALA A 158 -29.19 -8.33 14.99
C ALA A 158 -30.14 -9.19 14.13
N PRO A 159 -29.81 -10.47 13.82
CA PRO A 159 -28.54 -11.15 14.07
C PRO A 159 -27.41 -10.61 13.18
N LYS A 160 -26.16 -10.68 13.66
CA LYS A 160 -24.99 -10.20 12.91
C LYS A 160 -24.51 -11.29 11.94
N SER A 161 -24.35 -10.93 10.67
CA SER A 161 -23.72 -11.80 9.67
C SER A 161 -22.20 -11.71 9.76
N VAL A 162 -21.48 -12.71 9.24
CA VAL A 162 -20.01 -12.69 9.10
C VAL A 162 -19.54 -11.44 8.34
N SER A 163 -20.30 -10.99 7.34
CA SER A 163 -20.00 -9.74 6.62
C SER A 163 -20.07 -8.49 7.51
N CYS A 164 -20.93 -8.44 8.52
CA CYS A 164 -20.97 -7.31 9.46
C CYS A 164 -19.71 -7.27 10.32
N TRP A 165 -19.31 -8.43 10.86
CA TRP A 165 -18.08 -8.57 11.65
C TRP A 165 -16.85 -8.18 10.82
N ASN A 166 -16.73 -8.69 9.59
CA ASN A 166 -15.63 -8.37 8.70
C ASN A 166 -15.61 -6.90 8.28
N ALA A 167 -16.76 -6.28 8.00
CA ALA A 167 -16.83 -4.86 7.67
C ALA A 167 -16.29 -3.98 8.81
N MET A 168 -16.60 -4.33 10.06
CA MET A 168 -16.09 -3.61 11.22
C MET A 168 -14.60 -3.89 11.46
N MET A 169 -14.13 -5.12 11.26
CA MET A 169 -12.70 -5.45 11.36
C MET A 169 -11.87 -4.72 10.29
N ILE A 170 -12.36 -4.63 9.05
CA ILE A 170 -11.71 -3.83 7.99
C ILE A 170 -11.64 -2.36 8.40
N ALA A 171 -12.74 -1.80 8.92
CA ALA A 171 -12.81 -0.42 9.37
C ALA A 171 -11.79 -0.08 10.46
N TYR A 172 -11.57 -1.01 11.41
CA TYR A 172 -10.53 -0.89 12.43
C TYR A 172 -9.12 -1.12 11.86
N ALA A 173 -8.95 -2.05 10.91
CA ALA A 173 -7.66 -2.35 10.30
C ALA A 173 -7.11 -1.19 9.46
N GLU A 174 -7.97 -0.40 8.81
CA GLU A 174 -7.58 0.80 8.06
C GLU A 174 -7.09 1.95 8.97
N ARG A 175 -7.34 1.87 10.27
CA ARG A 175 -6.96 2.87 11.29
C ARG A 175 -5.96 2.32 12.31
N ASP A 176 -5.38 1.16 12.03
CA ASP A 176 -4.44 0.44 12.91
C ASP A 176 -4.95 0.22 14.35
N LEU A 177 -6.28 0.11 14.54
CA LEU A 177 -6.92 -0.21 15.82
C LEU A 177 -6.94 -1.72 16.05
N HIS A 178 -5.77 -2.27 16.35
CA HIS A 178 -5.55 -3.71 16.40
C HIS A 178 -6.19 -4.42 17.62
N GLU A 179 -6.26 -3.77 18.78
CA GLU A 179 -6.83 -4.37 20.00
C GLU A 179 -8.35 -4.60 19.84
N GLU A 180 -9.02 -3.66 19.18
CA GLU A 180 -10.45 -3.64 18.91
C GLU A 180 -10.84 -4.74 17.92
N ILE A 181 -9.95 -5.09 16.98
CA ILE A 181 -10.12 -6.24 16.09
C ILE A 181 -10.10 -7.55 16.90
N LEU A 182 -9.16 -7.69 17.84
CA LEU A 182 -9.09 -8.88 18.69
C LEU A 182 -10.30 -9.00 19.61
N GLU A 183 -10.78 -7.87 20.14
CA GLU A 183 -12.00 -7.85 20.96
C GLU A 183 -13.26 -8.18 20.15
N LEU A 184 -13.36 -7.68 18.91
CA LEU A 184 -14.44 -8.10 18.00
C LEU A 184 -14.38 -9.60 17.71
N TYR A 185 -13.19 -10.17 17.49
CA TYR A 185 -13.04 -11.59 17.24
C TYR A 185 -13.51 -12.44 18.43
N ARG A 186 -13.15 -12.06 19.66
CA ARG A 186 -13.61 -12.75 20.89
C ARG A 186 -15.13 -12.72 21.06
N ARG A 187 -15.77 -11.65 20.60
CA ARG A 187 -17.23 -11.47 20.70
C ARG A 187 -17.99 -12.06 19.51
N MET A 188 -17.28 -12.51 18.47
CA MET A 188 -17.90 -13.03 17.26
C MET A 188 -18.63 -14.34 17.57
N ASP A 189 -19.93 -14.35 17.26
CA ASP A 189 -20.84 -15.48 17.47
C ASP A 189 -21.04 -16.31 16.18
N ALA A 190 -20.35 -15.96 15.11
CA ALA A 190 -20.42 -16.60 13.82
C ALA A 190 -19.10 -17.34 13.49
N ARG A 191 -19.17 -18.34 12.61
CA ARG A 191 -17.97 -19.07 12.15
C ARG A 191 -17.06 -18.09 11.38
N PRO A 192 -15.77 -17.96 11.76
CA PRO A 192 -14.80 -17.15 11.03
C PRO A 192 -14.67 -17.62 9.58
N ASN A 193 -14.41 -16.68 8.68
CA ASN A 193 -14.00 -16.99 7.31
C ASN A 193 -12.56 -16.50 7.05
N GLU A 194 -12.08 -16.67 5.83
CA GLU A 194 -10.73 -16.32 5.40
C GLU A 194 -10.42 -14.84 5.71
N THR A 195 -11.35 -13.93 5.40
CA THR A 195 -11.19 -12.50 5.67
C THR A 195 -11.10 -12.19 7.16
N THR A 196 -11.93 -12.85 8.00
CA THR A 196 -11.85 -12.70 9.46
C THR A 196 -10.46 -13.07 9.96
N VAL A 197 -9.96 -14.25 9.58
CA VAL A 197 -8.67 -14.78 10.03
C VAL A 197 -7.52 -13.89 9.58
N ILE A 198 -7.51 -13.42 8.33
CA ILE A 198 -6.46 -12.54 7.81
C ILE A 198 -6.36 -11.24 8.64
N HIS A 199 -7.49 -10.58 8.94
CA HIS A 199 -7.47 -9.34 9.72
C HIS A 199 -7.04 -9.55 11.17
N VAL A 200 -7.51 -10.64 11.80
CA VAL A 200 -7.14 -10.98 13.17
C VAL A 200 -5.65 -11.32 13.27
N LEU A 201 -5.11 -12.12 12.34
CA LEU A 201 -3.68 -12.45 12.30
C LEU A 201 -2.83 -11.22 12.04
N ARG A 202 -3.29 -10.28 11.20
CA ARG A 202 -2.62 -8.98 11.00
C ARG A 202 -2.57 -8.18 12.30
N ALA A 203 -3.66 -8.12 13.05
CA ALA A 203 -3.69 -7.47 14.36
C ALA A 203 -2.75 -8.15 15.37
N CYS A 204 -2.75 -9.50 15.44
CA CYS A 204 -1.81 -10.25 16.26
C CYS A 204 -0.35 -9.96 15.88
N SER A 205 -0.06 -9.87 14.58
CA SER A 205 1.28 -9.56 14.07
C SER A 205 1.76 -8.17 14.48
N ALA A 206 0.87 -7.17 14.47
CA ALA A 206 1.19 -5.80 14.83
C ALA A 206 1.39 -5.64 16.35
N LEU A 207 0.57 -6.31 17.14
CA LEU A 207 0.65 -6.31 18.61
C LEU A 207 1.67 -7.32 19.17
N LYS A 208 2.34 -8.10 18.30
CA LYS A 208 3.17 -9.26 18.67
C LYS A 208 2.45 -10.25 19.62
N ASN A 209 1.14 -10.37 19.51
CA ASN A 209 0.32 -11.22 20.38
C ASN A 209 0.29 -12.68 19.87
N SER A 210 1.27 -13.47 20.30
CA SER A 210 1.42 -14.87 19.87
C SER A 210 0.38 -15.81 20.48
N THR A 211 -0.24 -15.47 21.61
CA THR A 211 -1.22 -16.33 22.29
C THR A 211 -2.52 -16.41 21.48
N VAL A 212 -3.06 -15.25 21.09
CA VAL A 212 -4.24 -15.18 20.22
C VAL A 212 -3.90 -15.70 18.82
N GLY A 213 -2.72 -15.39 18.29
CA GLY A 213 -2.28 -15.91 17.00
C GLY A 213 -2.25 -17.45 16.93
N LYS A 214 -1.72 -18.12 17.98
CA LYS A 214 -1.72 -19.59 18.09
C LYS A 214 -3.13 -20.18 18.20
N LEU A 215 -4.04 -19.50 18.92
CA LEU A 215 -5.45 -19.91 19.01
C LEU A 215 -6.14 -19.85 17.64
N VAL A 216 -6.00 -18.71 16.94
CA VAL A 216 -6.61 -18.49 15.63
C VAL A 216 -6.07 -19.47 14.59
N HIS A 217 -4.76 -19.77 14.61
CA HIS A 217 -4.18 -20.79 13.74
C HIS A 217 -4.81 -22.17 14.02
N LYS A 218 -4.89 -22.59 15.28
CA LYS A 218 -5.51 -23.88 15.65
C LYS A 218 -6.98 -23.96 15.20
N GLU A 219 -7.76 -22.90 15.41
CA GLU A 219 -9.15 -22.83 14.95
C GLU A 219 -9.25 -22.88 13.42
N SER A 220 -8.34 -22.19 12.72
CA SER A 220 -8.27 -22.19 11.25
C SER A 220 -7.98 -23.59 10.71
N SER A 221 -7.05 -24.33 11.32
CA SER A 221 -6.73 -25.72 10.94
C SER A 221 -7.86 -26.70 11.21
N GLN A 222 -8.64 -26.50 12.28
CA GLN A 222 -9.82 -27.32 12.56
C GLN A 222 -10.95 -27.10 11.54
N ILE A 223 -11.08 -25.88 11.02
CA ILE A 223 -12.09 -25.48 10.04
C ILE A 223 -11.62 -25.77 8.60
N GLY A 224 -10.31 -25.87 8.37
CA GLY A 224 -9.68 -26.05 7.06
C GLY A 224 -9.43 -24.75 6.30
N LEU A 225 -9.40 -23.59 6.98
CA LEU A 225 -9.12 -22.29 6.35
C LEU A 225 -7.64 -22.12 5.99
N ASP A 226 -6.75 -22.82 6.68
CA ASP A 226 -5.30 -22.80 6.45
C ASP A 226 -4.87 -23.48 5.14
N ALA A 227 -5.79 -24.15 4.44
CA ALA A 227 -5.59 -24.61 3.07
C ALA A 227 -5.58 -23.46 2.04
N ASP A 228 -6.21 -22.31 2.37
CA ASP A 228 -6.16 -21.11 1.53
C ASP A 228 -4.79 -20.44 1.63
N ILE A 229 -4.22 -20.08 0.47
CA ILE A 229 -2.86 -19.52 0.36
C ILE A 229 -2.73 -18.17 1.08
N PHE A 230 -3.78 -17.35 1.10
CA PHE A 230 -3.74 -16.03 1.74
C PHE A 230 -3.83 -16.16 3.26
N VAL A 231 -4.66 -17.08 3.76
CA VAL A 231 -4.72 -17.42 5.18
C VAL A 231 -3.39 -18.00 5.65
N ALA A 232 -2.84 -18.99 4.93
CA ALA A 232 -1.56 -19.61 5.27
C ALA A 232 -0.41 -18.59 5.28
N ASN A 233 -0.32 -17.72 4.27
CA ASN A 233 0.68 -16.64 4.23
C ASN A 233 0.50 -15.63 5.39
N SER A 234 -0.74 -15.39 5.83
CA SER A 234 -1.03 -14.55 7.00
C SER A 234 -0.60 -15.21 8.31
N ILE A 235 -0.77 -16.53 8.44
CA ILE A 235 -0.30 -17.32 9.58
C ILE A 235 1.25 -17.29 9.63
N LEU A 236 1.93 -17.52 8.50
CA LEU A 236 3.38 -17.39 8.39
C LEU A 236 3.86 -16.00 8.83
N THR A 237 3.20 -14.94 8.34
CA THR A 237 3.54 -13.55 8.69
C THR A 237 3.36 -13.28 10.18
N MET A 238 2.33 -13.86 10.80
CA MET A 238 2.08 -13.73 12.24
C MET A 238 3.17 -14.38 13.06
N TYR A 239 3.52 -15.64 12.78
CA TYR A 239 4.61 -16.32 13.50
C TYR A 239 5.95 -15.62 13.33
N THR A 240 6.29 -15.21 12.10
CA THR A 240 7.56 -14.50 11.82
C THR A 240 7.64 -13.14 12.51
N LYS A 241 6.54 -12.37 12.62
CA LYS A 241 6.52 -11.08 13.35
C LYS A 241 6.47 -11.23 14.87
N CYS A 242 6.00 -12.37 15.37
CA CYS A 242 6.06 -12.74 16.79
C CYS A 242 7.40 -13.38 17.19
N ASP A 243 8.42 -13.35 16.31
CA ASP A 243 9.75 -13.90 16.55
C ASP A 243 9.74 -15.44 16.79
N LEU A 244 8.71 -16.13 16.26
CA LEU A 244 8.50 -17.57 16.34
C LEU A 244 8.85 -18.26 15.01
N VAL A 245 10.14 -18.21 14.65
CA VAL A 245 10.62 -18.64 13.33
C VAL A 245 10.47 -20.15 13.14
N GLU A 246 10.70 -20.96 14.16
CA GLU A 246 10.57 -22.42 14.08
C GLU A 246 9.14 -22.85 13.75
N GLU A 247 8.14 -22.28 14.44
CA GLU A 247 6.74 -22.54 14.13
C GLU A 247 6.37 -22.08 12.73
N SER A 248 6.93 -20.95 12.25
CA SER A 248 6.68 -20.50 10.88
C SER A 248 7.21 -21.47 9.83
N VAL A 249 8.35 -22.14 10.08
CA VAL A 249 8.87 -23.20 9.20
C VAL A 249 7.96 -24.43 9.23
N CYS A 250 7.45 -24.82 10.40
CA CYS A 250 6.50 -25.93 10.52
C CYS A 250 5.22 -25.67 9.72
N VAL A 251 4.68 -24.44 9.80
CA VAL A 251 3.52 -24.04 8.98
C VAL A 251 3.87 -24.10 7.50
N LEU A 252 5.03 -23.58 7.10
CA LEU A 252 5.47 -23.65 5.70
C LEU A 252 5.50 -25.10 5.25
N GLU A 253 6.03 -26.05 6.02
CA GLU A 253 6.09 -27.47 5.68
C GLU A 253 4.71 -28.16 5.63
N ALA A 254 3.73 -27.68 6.40
CA ALA A 254 2.36 -28.19 6.37
C ALA A 254 1.52 -27.69 5.17
N MET A 255 1.91 -26.59 4.52
CA MET A 255 1.13 -25.99 3.43
C MET A 255 0.98 -26.93 2.21
N PRO A 256 -0.23 -27.09 1.64
CA PRO A 256 -0.45 -27.92 0.46
C PRO A 256 0.13 -27.28 -0.81
N VAL A 257 -0.02 -25.95 -0.93
CA VAL A 257 0.48 -25.14 -2.04
C VAL A 257 1.31 -24.01 -1.44
N ARG A 258 2.47 -23.72 -2.04
CA ARG A 258 3.34 -22.61 -1.67
C ARG A 258 3.57 -21.74 -2.89
N ASP A 259 3.57 -20.44 -2.68
CA ASP A 259 3.92 -19.48 -3.71
C ASP A 259 5.22 -18.75 -3.36
N VAL A 260 5.62 -17.84 -4.24
CA VAL A 260 6.80 -16.99 -4.04
C VAL A 260 6.68 -16.16 -2.75
N VAL A 261 5.45 -15.81 -2.34
CA VAL A 261 5.19 -15.04 -1.12
C VAL A 261 5.46 -15.89 0.12
N SER A 262 4.98 -17.14 0.18
CA SER A 262 5.22 -18.07 1.30
C SER A 262 6.72 -18.23 1.58
N TRP A 263 7.50 -18.46 0.52
CA TRP A 263 8.96 -18.61 0.62
C TRP A 263 9.65 -17.31 1.03
N ASN A 264 9.26 -16.18 0.46
CA ASN A 264 9.86 -14.89 0.79
C ASN A 264 9.61 -14.47 2.24
N ILE A 265 8.45 -14.82 2.84
CA ILE A 265 8.17 -14.57 4.26
C ILE A 265 9.20 -15.29 5.14
N ILE A 266 9.42 -16.59 4.89
CA ILE A 266 10.33 -17.41 5.69
C ILE A 266 11.80 -17.06 5.44
N LEU A 267 12.19 -16.79 4.19
CA LEU A 267 13.53 -16.34 3.85
C LEU A 267 13.85 -15.01 4.54
N ALA A 268 12.92 -14.05 4.51
CA ALA A 268 13.11 -12.75 5.16
C ALA A 268 13.21 -12.87 6.69
N ALA A 269 12.43 -13.76 7.31
CA ALA A 269 12.49 -14.02 8.74
C ALA A 269 13.85 -14.60 9.17
N ASN A 270 14.35 -15.61 8.46
CA ASN A 270 15.64 -16.22 8.74
C ASN A 270 16.83 -15.30 8.39
N ALA A 271 16.68 -14.45 7.37
CA ALA A 271 17.72 -13.51 6.97
C ALA A 271 18.09 -12.51 8.09
N ARG A 272 17.11 -12.06 8.88
CA ARG A 272 17.34 -11.12 9.99
C ARG A 272 18.20 -11.72 11.11
N ASN A 273 18.16 -13.04 11.27
CA ASN A 273 18.97 -13.74 12.27
C ASN A 273 20.45 -13.87 11.84
N GLY A 274 20.79 -13.51 10.59
CA GLY A 274 22.14 -13.62 10.05
C GLY A 274 22.54 -15.04 9.63
N ASP A 275 21.60 -15.98 9.59
CA ASP A 275 21.87 -17.38 9.24
C ASP A 275 21.84 -17.62 7.72
N PHE A 276 22.85 -17.12 7.01
CA PHE A 276 22.95 -17.27 5.54
C PHE A 276 22.85 -18.72 5.07
N LYS A 277 23.36 -19.68 5.85
CA LYS A 277 23.27 -21.12 5.52
C LYS A 277 21.82 -21.58 5.44
N VAL A 278 21.00 -21.21 6.42
CA VAL A 278 19.56 -21.57 6.47
C VAL A 278 18.83 -20.91 5.30
N VAL A 279 19.13 -19.64 5.00
CA VAL A 279 18.56 -18.93 3.85
C VAL A 279 18.91 -19.64 2.52
N LEU A 280 20.16 -20.09 2.35
CA LEU A 280 20.58 -20.84 1.17
C LEU A 280 19.91 -22.22 1.06
N GLU A 281 19.72 -22.93 2.17
CA GLU A 281 19.02 -24.22 2.20
C GLU A 281 17.55 -24.07 1.83
N LEU A 282 16.86 -23.08 2.40
CA LEU A 282 15.46 -22.77 2.08
C LEU A 282 15.30 -22.34 0.62
N PHE A 283 16.22 -21.54 0.10
CA PHE A 283 16.23 -21.15 -1.31
C PHE A 283 16.38 -22.36 -2.23
N ARG A 284 17.30 -23.28 -1.93
CA ARG A 284 17.41 -24.53 -2.69
C ARG A 284 16.11 -25.32 -2.65
N LYS A 285 15.44 -25.42 -1.50
CA LYS A 285 14.12 -26.08 -1.40
C LYS A 285 13.08 -25.40 -2.31
N MET A 286 13.05 -24.06 -2.35
CA MET A 286 12.17 -23.28 -3.25
C MET A 286 12.44 -23.61 -4.72
N GLU A 287 13.71 -23.68 -5.14
CA GLU A 287 14.09 -24.03 -6.50
C GLU A 287 13.72 -25.47 -6.88
N HIS A 288 13.92 -26.43 -5.97
CA HIS A 288 13.56 -27.84 -6.21
C HIS A 288 12.05 -28.04 -6.40
N GLN A 289 11.23 -27.13 -5.85
CA GLN A 289 9.79 -27.10 -6.09
C GLN A 289 9.38 -26.36 -7.37
N GLY A 290 10.35 -25.90 -8.17
CA GLY A 290 10.11 -25.18 -9.43
C GLY A 290 9.57 -23.77 -9.24
N ILE A 291 9.62 -23.22 -8.03
CA ILE A 291 9.13 -21.87 -7.73
C ILE A 291 10.22 -20.87 -8.05
N LYS A 292 9.98 -20.01 -9.04
CA LYS A 292 10.99 -19.03 -9.49
C LYS A 292 11.21 -17.93 -8.45
N PRO A 293 12.46 -17.67 -8.05
CA PRO A 293 12.83 -16.55 -7.18
C PRO A 293 12.42 -15.19 -7.74
N SER A 294 12.28 -14.19 -6.86
CA SER A 294 12.02 -12.79 -7.24
C SER A 294 13.07 -11.84 -6.67
N SER A 295 12.98 -10.54 -6.98
CA SER A 295 13.87 -9.52 -6.39
C SER A 295 13.79 -9.48 -4.86
N VAL A 296 12.67 -9.91 -4.27
CA VAL A 296 12.49 -9.99 -2.81
C VAL A 296 13.29 -11.16 -2.23
N THR A 297 13.43 -12.26 -2.98
CA THR A 297 14.30 -13.37 -2.61
C THR A 297 15.76 -12.92 -2.54
N PHE A 298 16.22 -12.11 -3.50
CA PHE A 298 17.56 -11.51 -3.47
C PHE A 298 17.75 -10.57 -2.26
N MET A 299 16.73 -9.78 -1.92
CA MET A 299 16.75 -8.94 -0.72
C MET A 299 17.00 -9.76 0.56
N ALA A 300 16.37 -10.93 0.70
CA ALA A 300 16.59 -11.81 1.85
C ALA A 300 18.05 -12.28 1.93
N PHE A 301 18.67 -12.65 0.79
CA PHE A 301 20.09 -12.98 0.76
C PHE A 301 20.99 -11.80 1.13
N ALA A 302 20.71 -10.61 0.60
CA ALA A 302 21.47 -9.41 0.90
C ALA A 302 21.40 -9.07 2.40
N VAL A 303 20.22 -9.17 3.02
CA VAL A 303 20.05 -8.97 4.47
C VAL A 303 20.80 -10.04 5.25
N ALA A 304 20.68 -11.31 4.87
CA ALA A 304 21.38 -12.41 5.55
C ALA A 304 22.90 -12.23 5.52
N LEU A 305 23.46 -11.88 4.35
CA LEU A 305 24.89 -11.65 4.16
C LEU A 305 25.40 -10.44 4.95
N THR A 306 24.61 -9.38 5.04
CA THR A 306 25.01 -8.15 5.77
C THR A 306 24.80 -8.27 7.28
N ALA A 307 23.91 -9.15 7.74
CA ALA A 307 23.71 -9.45 9.16
C ALA A 307 24.69 -10.53 9.69
N CYS A 308 25.36 -11.29 8.81
CA CYS A 308 26.37 -12.27 9.20
C CYS A 308 27.52 -11.59 9.98
N ARG A 309 27.78 -12.05 11.21
CA ARG A 309 28.88 -11.55 12.06
C ARG A 309 30.28 -11.77 11.47
N GLU A 310 30.41 -12.67 10.50
CA GLU A 310 31.64 -12.94 9.73
C GLU A 310 31.91 -11.89 8.63
N MET A 311 31.51 -10.62 8.82
CA MET A 311 31.50 -9.58 7.77
C MET A 311 32.82 -9.45 6.97
N LYS A 312 32.67 -9.17 5.66
CA LYS A 312 33.64 -8.99 4.56
C LYS A 312 33.83 -10.17 3.60
N CYS A 313 32.73 -10.83 3.20
CA CYS A 313 32.77 -11.86 2.15
C CYS A 313 32.06 -11.39 0.85
N PRO A 314 32.63 -10.43 0.09
CA PRO A 314 32.03 -9.95 -1.16
C PRO A 314 31.82 -11.08 -2.17
N HIS A 315 32.68 -12.11 -2.16
CA HIS A 315 32.58 -13.28 -3.03
C HIS A 315 31.23 -14.03 -2.93
N ARG A 316 30.62 -14.10 -1.73
CA ARG A 316 29.29 -14.74 -1.58
C ARG A 316 28.19 -13.86 -2.17
N GLY A 317 28.30 -12.55 -1.97
CA GLY A 317 27.40 -11.58 -2.59
C GLY A 317 27.49 -11.62 -4.12
N GLU A 318 28.69 -11.72 -4.67
CA GLU A 318 28.94 -11.84 -6.11
C GLU A 318 28.38 -13.12 -6.70
N ALA A 319 28.55 -14.26 -6.02
CA ALA A 319 27.98 -15.53 -6.46
C ALA A 319 26.44 -15.48 -6.51
N VAL A 320 25.81 -14.95 -5.45
CA VAL A 320 24.35 -14.79 -5.40
C VAL A 320 23.89 -13.79 -6.47
N HIS A 321 24.52 -12.62 -6.57
CA HIS A 321 24.18 -11.61 -7.56
C HIS A 321 24.28 -12.16 -9.00
N SER A 322 25.37 -12.85 -9.31
CA SER A 322 25.59 -13.46 -10.63
C SER A 322 24.52 -14.50 -10.96
N TRP A 323 24.14 -15.35 -10.00
CA TRP A 323 23.05 -16.32 -10.18
C TRP A 323 21.72 -15.64 -10.55
N PHE A 324 21.35 -14.54 -9.88
CA PHE A 324 20.12 -13.81 -10.21
C PHE A 324 20.17 -13.17 -11.60
N LEU A 325 21.33 -12.66 -12.00
CA LEU A 325 21.55 -12.10 -13.34
C LEU A 325 21.44 -13.19 -14.43
N GLU A 326 22.08 -14.34 -14.21
CA GLU A 326 22.04 -15.51 -15.12
C GLU A 326 20.64 -16.11 -15.23
N SER A 327 19.85 -16.03 -14.16
CA SER A 327 18.45 -16.46 -14.12
C SER A 327 17.49 -15.50 -14.83
N GLY A 328 18.00 -14.40 -15.41
CA GLY A 328 17.21 -13.39 -16.12
C GLY A 328 16.38 -12.48 -15.21
N ILE A 329 16.65 -12.49 -13.90
CA ILE A 329 15.96 -11.63 -12.93
C ILE A 329 16.74 -10.32 -12.85
N GLN A 330 16.36 -9.36 -13.68
CA GLN A 330 16.99 -8.03 -13.71
C GLN A 330 15.93 -6.96 -13.44
N SER A 331 16.24 -6.05 -12.51
CA SER A 331 15.37 -4.92 -12.19
C SER A 331 16.17 -3.81 -11.52
N ALA A 332 15.74 -2.56 -11.69
CA ALA A 332 16.34 -1.43 -10.97
C ALA A 332 16.43 -1.68 -9.46
N ARG A 333 15.40 -2.33 -8.89
CA ARG A 333 15.38 -2.72 -7.47
C ARG A 333 16.49 -3.71 -7.11
N LEU A 334 16.75 -4.71 -7.95
CA LEU A 334 17.83 -5.69 -7.71
C LEU A 334 19.20 -5.00 -7.81
N ASP A 335 19.38 -4.12 -8.80
CA ASP A 335 20.61 -3.35 -8.99
C ASP A 335 20.90 -2.47 -7.76
N THR A 336 19.90 -1.74 -7.25
CA THR A 336 20.00 -0.97 -5.99
C THR A 336 20.33 -1.85 -4.78
N LEU A 337 19.69 -3.02 -4.65
CA LEU A 337 19.96 -3.96 -3.55
C LEU A 337 21.40 -4.51 -3.62
N ALA A 338 21.93 -4.75 -4.82
CA ALA A 338 23.29 -5.22 -5.01
C ALA A 338 24.31 -4.14 -4.60
N ILE A 339 24.08 -2.87 -4.97
CA ILE A 339 24.90 -1.73 -4.53
C ILE A 339 24.97 -1.69 -3.00
N ASN A 340 23.83 -1.73 -2.32
CA ASN A 340 23.77 -1.69 -0.86
C ASN A 340 24.42 -2.91 -0.18
N LEU A 341 24.31 -4.10 -0.80
CA LEU A 341 25.00 -5.30 -0.33
C LEU A 341 26.52 -5.12 -0.40
N TYR A 342 27.04 -4.67 -1.54
CA TYR A 342 28.48 -4.48 -1.73
C TYR A 342 29.04 -3.34 -0.88
N ALA A 343 28.27 -2.26 -0.69
CA ALA A 343 28.59 -1.17 0.23
C ALA A 343 28.87 -1.69 1.64
N LYS A 344 27.92 -2.44 2.21
CA LYS A 344 28.03 -3.04 3.54
C LYS A 344 29.14 -4.09 3.64
N CYS A 345 29.54 -4.70 2.52
CA CYS A 345 30.69 -5.59 2.46
C CYS A 345 32.04 -4.87 2.31
N GLY A 346 32.05 -3.53 2.14
CA GLY A 346 33.24 -2.72 1.88
C GLY A 346 33.81 -2.88 0.46
N ALA A 347 33.01 -3.36 -0.50
CA ALA A 347 33.42 -3.63 -1.88
C ALA A 347 32.92 -2.52 -2.82
N ALA A 348 33.47 -1.32 -2.69
CA ALA A 348 33.05 -0.14 -3.45
C ALA A 348 33.15 -0.33 -4.97
N GLU A 349 34.17 -1.04 -5.46
CA GLU A 349 34.30 -1.35 -6.90
C GLU A 349 33.20 -2.30 -7.40
N SER A 350 32.87 -3.36 -6.65
CA SER A 350 31.77 -4.24 -7.01
C SER A 350 30.43 -3.49 -6.99
N ALA A 351 30.23 -2.58 -6.03
CA ALA A 351 29.08 -1.67 -6.03
C ALA A 351 29.04 -0.79 -7.29
N ARG A 352 30.18 -0.21 -7.68
CA ARG A 352 30.29 0.63 -8.88
C ARG A 352 29.99 -0.16 -10.15
N THR A 353 30.50 -1.38 -10.28
CA THR A 353 30.19 -2.23 -11.45
C THR A 353 28.72 -2.57 -11.55
N ALA A 354 28.03 -2.81 -10.43
CA ALA A 354 26.57 -3.03 -10.41
C ALA A 354 25.80 -1.76 -10.82
N PHE A 355 26.25 -0.59 -10.37
CA PHE A 355 25.69 0.70 -10.76
C PHE A 355 25.92 1.00 -12.26
N ASP A 356 27.10 0.69 -12.81
CA ASP A 356 27.44 0.89 -14.23
C ASP A 356 26.75 -0.09 -15.18
N ARG A 357 26.43 -1.31 -14.73
CA ARG A 357 25.63 -2.24 -15.53
C ARG A 357 24.17 -1.84 -15.68
N SER A 358 23.66 -0.95 -14.82
CA SER A 358 22.24 -0.59 -14.76
C SER A 358 21.92 0.75 -15.41
N LEU A 359 22.79 1.29 -16.27
CA LEU A 359 22.68 2.60 -16.93
C LEU A 359 21.26 2.92 -17.44
N ASP A 360 20.61 1.99 -18.16
CA ASP A 360 19.28 2.21 -18.74
C ASP A 360 18.12 2.19 -17.71
N ARG A 361 18.40 1.81 -16.46
CA ARG A 361 17.41 1.59 -15.40
C ARG A 361 17.70 2.37 -14.11
N ARG A 362 18.71 3.25 -14.11
CA ARG A 362 19.04 4.05 -12.93
C ARG A 362 17.88 4.97 -12.59
N ASN A 363 17.34 4.80 -11.39
CA ASN A 363 16.41 5.73 -10.78
C ASN A 363 17.17 6.59 -9.75
N PRO A 364 16.58 7.70 -9.25
CA PRO A 364 17.22 8.53 -8.23
C PRO A 364 17.74 7.72 -7.04
N VAL A 365 16.98 6.70 -6.60
CA VAL A 365 17.34 5.80 -5.50
C VAL A 365 18.66 5.05 -5.75
N ALA A 366 18.95 4.63 -6.98
CA ALA A 366 20.21 3.97 -7.32
C ALA A 366 21.42 4.91 -7.19
N TRP A 367 21.26 6.19 -7.57
CA TRP A 367 22.28 7.22 -7.39
C TRP A 367 22.55 7.49 -5.91
N SER A 368 21.50 7.74 -5.13
CA SER A 368 21.60 7.96 -3.69
C SER A 368 22.25 6.76 -2.98
N SER A 369 21.89 5.52 -3.39
CA SER A 369 22.47 4.29 -2.84
C SER A 369 23.96 4.16 -3.17
N MET A 370 24.40 4.55 -4.36
CA MET A 370 25.82 4.50 -4.73
C MET A 370 26.65 5.61 -4.05
N ILE A 371 26.06 6.79 -3.85
CA ILE A 371 26.67 7.88 -3.06
C ILE A 371 26.82 7.43 -1.60
N ALA A 372 25.78 6.81 -1.02
CA ALA A 372 25.84 6.20 0.30
C ALA A 372 26.90 5.09 0.37
N ALA A 373 27.00 4.25 -0.66
CA ALA A 373 28.02 3.19 -0.74
C ALA A 373 29.44 3.75 -0.66
N TYR A 374 29.74 4.81 -1.42
CA TYR A 374 31.04 5.49 -1.34
C TYR A 374 31.26 6.16 0.02
N ALA A 375 30.22 6.74 0.62
CA ALA A 375 30.28 7.33 1.95
C ALA A 375 30.65 6.29 3.02
N GLU A 376 29.98 5.13 3.03
CA GLU A 376 30.23 4.02 3.95
C GLU A 376 31.63 3.40 3.76
N CYS A 377 32.13 3.36 2.52
CA CYS A 377 33.48 2.88 2.22
C CYS A 377 34.58 3.93 2.48
N GLY A 378 34.23 5.15 2.89
CA GLY A 378 35.18 6.25 3.13
C GLY A 378 35.73 6.92 1.86
N GLU A 379 35.15 6.64 0.68
CA GLU A 379 35.59 7.16 -0.62
C GLU A 379 34.92 8.51 -0.97
N ILE A 380 35.12 9.50 -0.09
CA ILE A 380 34.43 10.79 -0.09
C ILE A 380 34.53 11.53 -1.42
N GLN A 381 35.71 11.53 -2.05
CA GLN A 381 35.91 12.25 -3.31
C GLN A 381 35.10 11.63 -4.46
N ARG A 382 34.89 10.31 -4.47
CA ARG A 382 34.04 9.64 -5.46
C ARG A 382 32.57 9.88 -5.18
N ALA A 383 32.15 9.90 -3.91
CA ALA A 383 30.78 10.28 -3.53
C ALA A 383 30.43 11.68 -4.06
N LEU A 384 31.35 12.63 -3.89
CA LEU A 384 31.19 14.02 -4.34
C LEU A 384 31.25 14.18 -5.87
N CYS A 385 32.07 13.37 -6.55
CA CYS A 385 32.10 13.33 -8.02
C CYS A 385 30.76 12.80 -8.56
N LEU A 386 30.28 11.70 -7.98
CA LEU A 386 29.03 11.07 -8.40
C LEU A 386 27.81 11.96 -8.15
N HIS A 387 27.80 12.72 -7.05
CA HIS A 387 26.76 13.73 -6.80
C HIS A 387 26.73 14.83 -7.87
N ARG A 388 27.90 15.27 -8.35
CA ARG A 388 27.97 16.24 -9.46
C ARG A 388 27.45 15.63 -10.77
N GLU A 389 27.83 14.39 -11.06
CA GLU A 389 27.32 13.64 -12.21
C GLU A 389 25.77 13.53 -12.16
N MET A 390 25.21 13.20 -10.99
CA MET A 390 23.76 13.13 -10.78
C MET A 390 23.05 14.45 -11.12
N GLY A 391 23.62 15.59 -10.69
CA GLY A 391 23.08 16.91 -11.01
C GLY A 391 23.21 17.28 -12.50
N LEU A 392 24.30 16.88 -13.16
CA LEU A 392 24.50 17.13 -14.59
C LEU A 392 23.54 16.31 -15.48
N GLU A 393 23.11 15.13 -15.02
CA GLU A 393 22.08 14.33 -15.69
C GLU A 393 20.64 14.84 -15.43
N GLY A 394 20.48 15.91 -14.64
CA GLY A 394 19.19 16.50 -14.34
C GLY A 394 18.33 15.65 -13.38
N ILE A 395 18.96 14.79 -12.60
CA ILE A 395 18.27 13.91 -11.65
C ILE A 395 18.05 14.70 -10.34
N GLU A 396 16.79 14.80 -9.92
CA GLU A 396 16.42 15.45 -8.67
C GLU A 396 17.04 14.73 -7.47
N GLN A 397 17.62 15.52 -6.57
CA GLN A 397 18.34 15.05 -5.40
C GLN A 397 17.38 15.06 -4.21
N ASP A 398 17.38 13.97 -3.46
CA ASP A 398 16.51 13.79 -2.31
C ASP A 398 17.26 13.96 -0.99
N THR A 399 16.49 14.00 0.10
CA THR A 399 16.99 14.04 1.48
C THR A 399 18.06 12.96 1.75
N VAL A 400 17.87 11.74 1.25
CA VAL A 400 18.81 10.62 1.48
C VAL A 400 20.18 10.89 0.86
N THR A 401 20.21 11.52 -0.31
CA THR A 401 21.44 11.92 -0.99
C THR A 401 22.26 12.89 -0.14
N PHE A 402 21.61 13.90 0.45
CA PHE A 402 22.27 14.89 1.30
C PHE A 402 22.73 14.33 2.65
N VAL A 403 21.93 13.50 3.32
CA VAL A 403 22.38 12.77 4.54
C VAL A 403 23.67 11.99 4.25
N SER A 404 23.70 11.24 3.15
CA SER A 404 24.85 10.41 2.77
C SER A 404 26.11 11.24 2.52
N LEU A 405 25.97 12.40 1.86
CA LEU A 405 27.08 13.31 1.60
C LEU A 405 27.60 13.97 2.88
N LEU A 406 26.71 14.45 3.74
CA LEU A 406 27.08 15.06 5.02
C LEU A 406 27.75 14.03 5.93
N PHE A 407 27.25 12.80 5.97
CA PHE A 407 27.87 11.68 6.67
C PHE A 407 29.29 11.39 6.15
N SER A 408 29.49 11.40 4.82
CA SER A 408 30.82 11.22 4.21
C SER A 408 31.78 12.35 4.59
N CYS A 409 31.34 13.61 4.51
CA CYS A 409 32.14 14.77 4.90
C CYS A 409 32.46 14.75 6.40
N SER A 410 31.53 14.24 7.20
CA SER A 410 31.68 14.05 8.64
C SER A 410 32.80 13.05 8.96
N HIS A 411 32.87 11.93 8.24
CA HIS A 411 33.97 10.96 8.37
C HIS A 411 35.30 11.50 7.81
N GLY A 412 35.23 12.34 6.78
CA GLY A 412 36.40 12.96 6.14
C GLY A 412 36.99 14.18 6.83
N GLY A 413 36.35 14.71 7.89
CA GLY A 413 36.77 15.96 8.52
C GLY A 413 36.62 17.19 7.60
N LEU A 414 35.75 17.14 6.58
CA LEU A 414 35.61 18.19 5.58
C LEU A 414 34.55 19.24 5.99
N ALA A 415 34.75 19.91 7.14
CA ALA A 415 33.77 20.84 7.74
C ALA A 415 33.26 21.90 6.76
N ARG A 416 34.17 22.57 6.04
CA ARG A 416 33.81 23.60 5.04
C ARG A 416 32.86 23.06 3.97
N ARG A 417 33.16 21.87 3.44
CA ARG A 417 32.39 21.29 2.35
C ARG A 417 31.04 20.76 2.81
N ALA A 418 30.96 20.22 4.02
CA ALA A 418 29.68 19.87 4.64
C ALA A 418 28.77 21.09 4.77
N MET A 419 29.32 22.25 5.16
CA MET A 419 28.54 23.47 5.31
C MET A 419 28.07 24.04 3.96
N GLU A 420 28.90 23.95 2.92
CA GLU A 420 28.52 24.30 1.55
C GLU A 420 27.34 23.42 1.07
N ILE A 421 27.42 22.09 1.29
CA ILE A 421 26.37 21.13 0.92
C ILE A 421 25.07 21.36 1.72
N PHE A 422 25.18 21.62 3.02
CA PHE A 422 24.01 21.87 3.87
C PHE A 422 23.27 23.14 3.46
N THR A 423 24.01 24.17 3.04
CA THR A 423 23.41 25.43 2.57
C THR A 423 22.79 25.27 1.17
N SER A 424 23.47 24.56 0.26
CA SER A 424 22.95 24.34 -1.10
C SER A 424 21.69 23.49 -1.11
N MET A 425 21.53 22.58 -0.15
CA MET A 425 20.34 21.72 -0.02
C MET A 425 19.03 22.52 0.03
N GLN A 426 18.98 23.58 0.84
CA GLN A 426 17.80 24.43 0.93
C GLN A 426 17.74 25.48 -0.18
N GLY A 427 18.88 26.09 -0.55
CA GLY A 427 18.94 27.18 -1.52
C GLY A 427 18.77 26.73 -2.97
N ASP A 428 19.57 25.76 -3.40
CA ASP A 428 19.68 25.35 -4.81
C ASP A 428 18.77 24.16 -5.14
N HIS A 429 18.44 23.33 -4.15
CA HIS A 429 17.70 22.08 -4.34
C HIS A 429 16.31 22.06 -3.71
N GLY A 430 15.94 23.07 -2.92
CA GLY A 430 14.62 23.16 -2.29
C GLY A 430 14.30 22.01 -1.33
N VAL A 431 15.32 21.35 -0.78
CA VAL A 431 15.19 20.25 0.17
C VAL A 431 15.31 20.82 1.59
N ASP A 432 14.26 20.68 2.38
CA ASP A 432 14.27 21.15 3.76
C ASP A 432 15.14 20.24 4.67
N PRO A 433 16.01 20.82 5.51
CA PRO A 433 16.82 20.03 6.43
C PRO A 433 15.99 19.28 7.50
N ILE A 434 16.07 17.95 7.50
CA ILE A 434 15.59 17.08 8.60
C ILE A 434 16.65 16.94 9.72
N PRO A 435 16.26 16.48 10.94
CA PRO A 435 17.18 16.37 12.09
C PRO A 435 18.50 15.65 11.78
N GLU A 436 18.46 14.58 11.00
CA GLU A 436 19.61 13.76 10.63
C GLU A 436 20.71 14.56 9.90
N HIS A 437 20.34 15.58 9.12
CA HIS A 437 21.31 16.48 8.47
C HIS A 437 22.05 17.34 9.50
N TYR A 438 21.30 17.93 10.44
CA TYR A 438 21.87 18.71 11.53
C TYR A 438 22.79 17.84 12.38
N GLY A 439 22.37 16.61 12.73
CA GLY A 439 23.19 15.66 13.47
C GLY A 439 24.55 15.42 12.81
N CYS A 440 24.58 15.15 11.49
CA CYS A 440 25.83 14.93 10.76
C CYS A 440 26.78 16.15 10.80
N VAL A 441 26.24 17.37 10.69
CA VAL A 441 27.04 18.60 10.64
C VAL A 441 27.48 19.04 12.03
N VAL A 442 26.61 18.95 13.04
CA VAL A 442 26.95 19.24 14.44
C VAL A 442 28.05 18.31 14.93
N ASP A 443 27.95 17.01 14.64
CA ASP A 443 28.98 16.03 14.98
C ASP A 443 30.33 16.35 14.32
N LEU A 444 30.31 16.72 13.03
CA LEU A 444 31.50 17.13 12.30
C LEU A 444 32.13 18.41 12.86
N LEU A 445 31.33 19.46 13.09
CA LEU A 445 31.80 20.73 13.63
C LEU A 445 32.39 20.54 15.03
N GLY A 446 31.75 19.71 15.86
CA GLY A 446 32.26 19.29 17.15
C GLY A 446 33.64 18.64 17.04
N ARG A 447 33.79 17.60 16.21
CA ARG A 447 35.07 16.91 16.00
C ARG A 447 36.16 17.80 15.40
N CYS A 448 35.81 18.83 14.64
CA CYS A 448 36.76 19.81 14.11
C CYS A 448 37.08 20.96 15.09
N GLY A 449 36.49 20.98 16.29
CA GLY A 449 36.72 22.02 17.31
C GLY A 449 35.91 23.31 17.12
N HIS A 450 34.94 23.31 16.20
CA HIS A 450 34.05 24.44 15.90
C HIS A 450 32.80 24.43 16.79
N LEU A 451 32.99 24.40 18.12
CA LEU A 451 31.90 24.20 19.09
C LEU A 451 30.81 25.28 19.04
N ARG A 452 31.19 26.54 18.80
CA ARG A 452 30.23 27.65 18.69
C ARG A 452 29.34 27.50 17.47
N ASP A 453 29.91 27.12 16.33
CA ASP A 453 29.17 26.93 15.09
C ASP A 453 28.22 25.72 15.22
N ALA A 454 28.67 24.66 15.91
CA ALA A 454 27.86 23.50 16.23
C ALA A 454 26.66 23.84 17.13
N GLU A 455 26.87 24.64 18.19
CA GLU A 455 25.81 25.10 19.10
C GLU A 455 24.78 26.00 18.37
N VAL A 456 25.25 26.94 17.55
CA VAL A 456 24.36 27.82 16.75
C VAL A 456 23.51 26.99 15.79
N LEU A 457 24.12 26.04 15.08
CA LEU A 457 23.41 25.20 14.13
C LEU A 457 22.35 24.33 14.83
N MET A 458 22.69 23.74 15.98
CA MET A 458 21.76 22.94 16.78
C MET A 458 20.58 23.75 17.29
N ASN A 459 20.80 24.99 17.73
CA ASN A 459 19.73 25.90 18.18
C ASN A 459 18.84 26.42 17.04
N SER A 460 19.31 26.35 15.78
CA SER A 460 18.54 26.73 14.60
C SER A 460 17.61 25.63 14.07
N MET A 461 17.62 24.44 14.68
CA MET A 461 16.80 23.31 14.24
C MET A 461 15.30 23.61 14.44
N PRO A 462 14.43 23.35 13.45
CA PRO A 462 12.98 23.60 13.56
C PRO A 462 12.26 22.68 14.57
N SER A 463 12.89 21.57 14.95
CA SER A 463 12.39 20.54 15.86
C SER A 463 13.27 20.43 17.11
N GLU A 464 12.74 19.83 18.18
CA GLU A 464 13.56 19.55 19.37
C GLU A 464 14.74 18.62 19.05
N PRO A 465 15.98 18.98 19.44
CA PRO A 465 17.14 18.12 19.20
C PRO A 465 17.01 16.80 19.96
N SER A 466 17.20 15.67 19.27
CA SER A 466 17.19 14.35 19.91
C SER A 466 18.39 14.13 20.84
N VAL A 467 18.32 13.11 21.69
CA VAL A 467 19.41 12.72 22.61
C VAL A 467 20.74 12.49 21.87
N GLU A 468 20.69 11.98 20.63
CA GLU A 468 21.88 11.75 19.81
C GLU A 468 22.60 13.06 19.46
N HIS A 469 21.86 14.14 19.16
CA HIS A 469 22.43 15.45 18.84
C HIS A 469 23.18 16.05 20.03
N TRP A 470 22.58 15.98 21.22
CA TRP A 470 23.23 16.42 22.46
C TRP A 470 24.46 15.57 22.79
N THR A 471 24.39 14.26 22.56
CA THR A 471 25.51 13.35 22.78
C THR A 471 26.69 13.67 21.86
N SER A 472 26.43 13.94 20.57
CA SER A 472 27.47 14.36 19.62
C SER A 472 28.12 15.69 20.00
N LEU A 473 27.36 16.68 20.47
CA LEU A 473 27.92 17.95 20.93
C LEU A 473 28.73 17.78 22.23
N LEU A 474 28.23 16.99 23.18
CA LEU A 474 28.91 16.72 24.46
C LEU A 474 30.21 15.92 24.27
N ASN A 475 30.26 14.99 23.31
CA ASN A 475 31.47 14.23 22.98
C ASN A 475 32.59 15.10 22.38
N ALA A 476 32.26 16.30 21.90
CA ALA A 476 33.22 17.24 21.31
C ALA A 476 33.78 18.27 22.30
N CYS A 477 33.18 18.38 23.50
CA CYS A 477 33.63 19.24 24.61
C CYS A 477 34.56 18.47 25.55
#